data_AF-A0A354CVA2-F1
#
_entry.id   AF-A0A354CVA2-F1
#
_cell.length_a   1.000
_cell.length_b   1.000
_cell.length_c   1.000
_cell.angle_alpha   90.00
_cell.angle_beta   90.00
_cell.angle_gamma   90.00
#
_symmetry.space_group_name_H-M   'P 1'
#
loop_
_entity.id
_entity.type
_entity.pdbx_description
1 polymer ?
#
loop_
_entity_poly.entity_id
_entity_poly.type
_entity_poly.pdbx_seq_one_letter_code
_entity_poly.pdbx_strand_id
1 'polypeptide(L)'
;MTNKSKAQSVEPNIADLVNGWLKSYGLDYKLEQESLNSEIDKALNDYFSKNGGAGGNRPDAKILLTDKNGGKYPVLIEYKGYKDKLVKLDSNGHIDNKTSKNEPNYKNINSYAVNGAVHYANALLHFTSYTDIIAIGVTGYKDDLGKLVHSIGVYYVSKMNFGAGQEIDTYTDLSFLKEKNFDKFIQKVKNLSLSQEELDRLREKREKEINVSLVKLNNDIYKNENGLSESDRVYLVAATIIATLGATGVKPLDKSELTSSEEENYTD
;
A
#
# COMPACT_ATOMS: atom_id res chain seq x y z
N MET A 1 14.01 17.02 -36.87
CA MET A 1 13.74 16.28 -35.61
C MET A 1 12.30 16.58 -35.23
N THR A 2 11.39 15.63 -35.40
CA THR A 2 9.97 15.79 -35.06
C THR A 2 9.83 15.79 -33.54
N ASN A 3 9.40 16.90 -32.97
CA ASN A 3 8.96 16.98 -31.57
C ASN A 3 7.83 15.95 -31.38
N LYS A 4 8.12 14.83 -30.70
CA LYS A 4 7.07 13.94 -30.18
C LYS A 4 6.23 14.78 -29.23
N SER A 5 5.04 15.21 -29.68
CA SER A 5 4.06 15.83 -28.80
C SER A 5 3.83 14.89 -27.62
N LYS A 6 4.16 15.35 -26.41
CA LYS A 6 3.89 14.61 -25.18
C LYS A 6 2.39 14.36 -25.15
N ALA A 7 1.95 13.11 -25.29
CA ALA A 7 0.52 12.78 -25.28
C ALA A 7 -0.11 13.40 -24.02
N GLN A 8 -1.23 14.10 -24.18
CA GLN A 8 -1.90 14.74 -23.06
C GLN A 8 -2.50 13.66 -22.16
N SER A 9 -2.27 13.78 -20.85
CA SER A 9 -2.85 12.86 -19.87
C SER A 9 -4.38 12.92 -19.93
N VAL A 10 -5.03 11.76 -19.91
CA VAL A 10 -6.50 11.64 -19.81
C VAL A 10 -6.98 11.26 -18.41
N GLU A 11 -6.12 11.43 -17.40
CA GLU A 11 -6.39 11.06 -16.01
C GLU A 11 -7.70 11.64 -15.46
N PRO A 12 -8.06 12.92 -15.73
CA PRO A 12 -9.36 13.45 -15.31
C PRO A 12 -10.55 12.70 -15.91
N ASN A 13 -10.43 12.20 -17.15
CA ASN A 13 -11.49 11.40 -17.79
C ASN A 13 -11.59 10.00 -17.18
N ILE A 14 -10.46 9.42 -16.74
CA ILE A 14 -10.45 8.14 -16.02
C ILE A 14 -11.05 8.30 -14.63
N ALA A 15 -10.68 9.36 -13.91
CA ALA A 15 -11.26 9.67 -12.61
C ALA A 15 -12.78 9.85 -12.70
N ASP A 16 -13.27 10.63 -13.68
CA ASP A 16 -14.71 10.84 -13.91
C ASP A 16 -15.43 9.53 -14.23
N LEU A 17 -14.88 8.70 -15.13
CA LEU A 17 -15.43 7.39 -15.48
C LEU A 17 -15.56 6.46 -14.27
N VAL A 18 -14.47 6.30 -13.51
CA VAL A 18 -14.42 5.35 -12.41
C VAL A 18 -15.27 5.84 -11.23
N ASN A 19 -15.16 7.12 -10.85
CA ASN A 19 -15.99 7.70 -9.80
C ASN A 19 -17.48 7.68 -10.20
N GLY A 20 -17.79 7.82 -11.48
CA GLY A 20 -19.12 7.63 -12.05
C GLY A 20 -19.66 6.21 -11.81
N TRP A 21 -18.84 5.17 -12.01
CA TRP A 21 -19.20 3.80 -11.64
C TRP A 21 -19.49 3.67 -10.15
N LEU A 22 -18.55 4.08 -9.29
CA LEU A 22 -18.69 3.98 -7.83
C LEU A 22 -19.98 4.66 -7.34
N LYS A 23 -20.26 5.86 -7.85
CA LYS A 23 -21.49 6.61 -7.56
C LYS A 23 -22.73 5.87 -8.04
N SER A 24 -22.74 5.37 -9.29
CA SER A 24 -23.87 4.61 -9.85
C SER A 24 -24.15 3.29 -9.11
N TYR A 25 -23.15 2.77 -8.41
CA TYR A 25 -23.24 1.53 -7.63
C TYR A 25 -23.68 1.78 -6.18
N GLY A 26 -23.86 3.04 -5.78
CA GLY A 26 -24.27 3.41 -4.42
C GLY A 26 -23.19 3.16 -3.37
N LEU A 27 -21.91 3.13 -3.76
CA LEU A 27 -20.80 2.90 -2.83
C LEU A 27 -20.44 4.19 -2.09
N ASP A 28 -20.22 4.10 -0.77
CA ASP A 28 -19.74 5.22 0.04
C ASP A 28 -18.22 5.40 -0.11
N TYR A 29 -17.79 5.77 -1.32
CA TYR A 29 -16.38 6.06 -1.59
C TYR A 29 -16.00 7.46 -1.13
N LYS A 30 -14.74 7.62 -0.72
CA LYS A 30 -14.13 8.88 -0.30
C LYS A 30 -13.03 9.25 -1.26
N LEU A 31 -13.01 10.48 -1.73
CA LEU A 31 -11.95 11.02 -2.59
C LEU A 31 -10.68 11.32 -1.78
N GLU A 32 -9.64 11.76 -2.50
CA GLU A 32 -8.29 12.03 -1.99
C GLU A 32 -8.24 12.78 -0.65
N GLN A 33 -9.07 13.81 -0.47
CA GLN A 33 -9.07 14.69 0.70
C GLN A 33 -10.11 14.30 1.77
N GLU A 34 -11.03 13.39 1.45
CA GLU A 34 -12.10 13.00 2.37
C GLU A 34 -11.63 11.94 3.35
N SER A 35 -12.08 12.01 4.60
CA SER A 35 -11.76 11.01 5.63
C SER A 35 -12.57 9.73 5.42
N LEU A 36 -11.91 8.56 5.54
CA LEU A 36 -12.61 7.27 5.54
C LEU A 36 -12.83 6.77 6.97
N ASN A 37 -11.76 6.69 7.76
CA ASN A 37 -11.78 6.52 9.21
C ASN A 37 -10.40 6.84 9.78
N SER A 38 -10.33 7.10 11.09
CA SER A 38 -9.09 7.52 11.76
C SER A 38 -7.93 6.53 11.63
N GLU A 39 -8.20 5.23 11.69
CA GLU A 39 -7.18 4.18 11.58
C GLU A 39 -6.52 4.17 10.19
N ILE A 40 -7.34 4.16 9.13
CA ILE A 40 -6.87 4.18 7.74
C ILE A 40 -6.20 5.51 7.39
N ASP A 41 -6.80 6.63 7.79
CA ASP A 41 -6.28 7.94 7.45
C ASP A 41 -4.93 8.20 8.14
N LYS A 42 -4.77 7.75 9.39
CA LYS A 42 -3.47 7.79 10.11
C LYS A 42 -2.44 6.89 9.42
N ALA A 43 -2.80 5.65 9.08
CA ALA A 43 -1.90 4.72 8.40
C ALA A 43 -1.37 5.26 7.06
N LEU A 44 -2.23 5.92 6.28
CA LEU A 44 -1.82 6.56 5.02
C LEU A 44 -0.89 7.75 5.26
N ASN A 45 -1.16 8.58 6.27
CA ASN A 45 -0.33 9.74 6.60
C ASN A 45 1.04 9.37 7.18
N ASP A 46 1.11 8.35 8.04
CA ASP A 46 2.35 8.00 8.74
C ASP A 46 3.34 7.20 7.85
N TYR A 47 2.85 6.60 6.76
CA TYR A 47 3.69 5.87 5.83
C TYR A 47 4.46 6.77 4.86
N PHE A 48 5.60 6.27 4.36
CA PHE A 48 6.41 7.01 3.39
C PHE A 48 5.58 7.41 2.16
N SER A 49 5.70 8.67 1.75
CA SER A 49 5.04 9.20 0.57
C SER A 49 5.53 8.49 -0.69
N LYS A 50 4.75 8.58 -1.77
CA LYS A 50 5.15 8.09 -3.10
C LYS A 50 6.43 8.74 -3.66
N ASN A 51 6.94 9.79 -3.02
CA ASN A 51 8.16 10.50 -3.40
C ASN A 51 9.29 10.36 -2.35
N GLY A 52 9.11 9.55 -1.31
CA GLY A 52 10.14 9.29 -0.29
C GLY A 52 10.26 10.29 0.85
N GLY A 53 9.24 11.13 1.05
CA GLY A 53 9.12 12.02 2.22
C GLY A 53 8.13 11.48 3.26
N ALA A 54 7.99 12.19 4.38
CA ALA A 54 6.92 11.94 5.37
C ALA A 54 5.57 12.50 4.88
N GLY A 55 4.47 11.79 5.13
CA GLY A 55 3.12 12.27 4.81
C GLY A 55 2.69 12.11 3.36
N GLY A 56 1.40 12.30 3.11
CA GLY A 56 0.89 12.59 1.75
C GLY A 56 0.62 11.38 0.86
N ASN A 57 0.47 10.17 1.39
CA ASN A 57 -0.17 9.11 0.62
C ASN A 57 -1.66 9.38 0.54
N ARG A 58 -2.15 9.66 -0.66
CA ARG A 58 -3.56 9.95 -0.87
C ARG A 58 -4.06 9.17 -2.08
N PRO A 59 -4.75 8.05 -1.87
CA PRO A 59 -5.45 7.36 -2.95
C PRO A 59 -6.44 8.30 -3.62
N ASP A 60 -6.57 8.21 -4.95
CA ASP A 60 -7.56 9.01 -5.69
C ASP A 60 -8.98 8.75 -5.20
N ALA A 61 -9.28 7.48 -4.88
CA ALA A 61 -10.48 7.07 -4.17
C ALA A 61 -10.19 5.93 -3.19
N LYS A 62 -10.96 5.88 -2.10
CA LYS A 62 -10.89 4.83 -1.08
C LYS A 62 -12.27 4.45 -0.57
N ILE A 63 -12.45 3.18 -0.24
CA ILE A 63 -13.74 2.60 0.18
C ILE A 63 -13.46 1.57 1.27
N LEU A 64 -14.35 1.42 2.25
CA LEU A 64 -14.34 0.30 3.17
C LEU A 64 -15.59 -0.56 2.92
N LEU A 65 -15.40 -1.76 2.39
CA LEU A 65 -16.49 -2.69 2.11
C LEU A 65 -16.52 -3.82 3.14
N THR A 66 -17.72 -4.35 3.40
CA THR A 66 -17.92 -5.46 4.34
C THR A 66 -18.56 -6.63 3.61
N ASP A 67 -18.00 -7.83 3.75
CA ASP A 67 -18.65 -9.05 3.24
C ASP A 67 -19.78 -9.51 4.17
N LYS A 68 -20.60 -10.47 3.72
CA LYS A 68 -21.70 -11.02 4.52
C LYS A 68 -21.29 -11.66 5.84
N ASN A 69 -20.00 -11.98 6.02
CA ASN A 69 -19.47 -12.58 7.24
C ASN A 69 -18.91 -11.51 8.20
N GLY A 70 -19.04 -10.22 7.86
CA GLY A 70 -18.52 -9.11 8.65
C GLY A 70 -17.04 -8.80 8.40
N GLY A 71 -16.40 -9.47 7.43
CA GLY A 71 -15.02 -9.18 7.04
C GLY A 71 -14.95 -7.81 6.36
N LYS A 72 -14.05 -6.94 6.84
CA LYS A 72 -13.87 -5.58 6.31
C LYS A 72 -12.66 -5.52 5.37
N TYR A 73 -12.86 -4.98 4.18
CA TYR A 73 -11.87 -4.91 3.11
C TYR A 73 -11.71 -3.45 2.67
N PRO A 74 -10.60 -2.79 3.05
CA PRO A 74 -10.21 -1.53 2.44
C PRO A 74 -9.97 -1.73 0.93
N VAL A 75 -10.52 -0.84 0.13
CA VAL A 75 -10.31 -0.76 -1.32
C VAL A 75 -9.63 0.57 -1.61
N LEU A 76 -8.45 0.53 -2.22
CA LEU A 76 -7.63 1.70 -2.52
C LEU A 76 -7.44 1.80 -4.03
N ILE A 77 -7.80 2.95 -4.59
CA ILE A 77 -7.88 3.15 -6.05
C ILE A 77 -6.93 4.26 -6.47
N GLU A 78 -6.16 4.01 -7.53
CA GLU A 78 -5.24 4.96 -8.15
C GLU A 78 -5.55 5.08 -9.65
N TYR A 79 -5.51 6.31 -10.18
CA TYR A 79 -5.73 6.65 -11.56
C TYR A 79 -4.43 7.08 -12.26
N LYS A 80 -4.29 6.73 -13.54
CA LYS A 80 -3.24 7.28 -14.43
C LYS A 80 -3.80 7.57 -15.82
N GLY A 81 -3.38 8.67 -16.44
CA GLY A 81 -3.89 9.08 -17.75
C GLY A 81 -3.10 8.64 -18.98
N TYR A 82 -2.39 7.51 -18.94
CA TYR A 82 -1.48 7.08 -20.01
C TYR A 82 -1.56 5.57 -20.28
N LYS A 83 -1.64 5.17 -21.56
CA LYS A 83 -1.81 3.78 -22.01
C LYS A 83 -0.89 2.75 -21.33
N ASP A 84 0.36 3.10 -21.10
CA ASP A 84 1.41 2.21 -20.59
C ASP A 84 1.64 2.34 -19.07
N LYS A 85 0.73 2.98 -18.33
CA LYS A 85 0.88 3.28 -16.89
C LYS A 85 -0.02 2.48 -15.97
N LEU A 86 -0.51 1.32 -16.43
CA LEU A 86 -1.31 0.45 -15.57
C LEU A 86 -0.48 -0.18 -14.44
N VAL A 87 0.56 -0.92 -14.80
CA VAL A 87 1.36 -1.71 -13.85
C VAL A 87 2.79 -1.88 -14.35
N LYS A 88 3.75 -1.91 -13.42
CA LYS A 88 5.13 -2.30 -13.66
C LYS A 88 5.47 -3.53 -12.82
N LEU A 89 5.85 -4.60 -13.50
CA LEU A 89 6.22 -5.88 -12.92
C LEU A 89 7.73 -6.12 -12.99
N ASP A 90 8.26 -6.89 -12.04
CA ASP A 90 9.62 -7.38 -12.01
C ASP A 90 9.78 -8.64 -12.89
N SER A 91 10.99 -9.19 -12.97
CA SER A 91 11.27 -10.39 -13.78
C SER A 91 10.51 -11.64 -13.34
N ASN A 92 9.96 -11.64 -12.13
CA ASN A 92 9.18 -12.75 -11.56
C ASN A 92 7.67 -12.52 -11.69
N GLY A 93 7.24 -11.43 -12.34
CA GLY A 93 5.83 -11.09 -12.48
C GLY A 93 5.20 -10.43 -11.24
N HIS A 94 6.01 -10.03 -10.25
CA HIS A 94 5.50 -9.31 -9.07
C HIS A 94 5.54 -7.81 -9.28
N ILE A 95 4.75 -7.05 -8.51
CA ILE A 95 4.79 -5.59 -8.50
C ILE A 95 6.22 -5.09 -8.20
N ASP A 96 6.79 -4.34 -9.14
CA ASP A 96 8.16 -3.79 -9.08
C ASP A 96 8.23 -2.52 -8.23
N ASN A 97 7.87 -2.62 -6.96
CA ASN A 97 7.90 -1.50 -6.00
C ASN A 97 9.19 -1.42 -5.19
N LYS A 98 10.19 -2.27 -5.47
CA LYS A 98 11.47 -2.28 -4.76
C LYS A 98 12.65 -2.28 -5.72
N THR A 99 13.71 -1.59 -5.36
CA THR A 99 14.97 -1.59 -6.12
C THR A 99 15.75 -2.89 -5.87
N SER A 100 16.85 -3.10 -6.60
CA SER A 100 17.78 -4.20 -6.33
C SER A 100 18.45 -4.11 -4.95
N LYS A 101 18.48 -2.92 -4.34
CA LYS A 101 18.92 -2.68 -2.96
C LYS A 101 17.80 -2.86 -1.93
N ASN A 102 16.63 -3.30 -2.38
CA ASN A 102 15.45 -3.51 -1.56
C ASN A 102 14.89 -2.24 -0.90
N GLU A 103 15.13 -1.09 -1.51
CA GLU A 103 14.54 0.20 -1.13
C GLU A 103 13.25 0.47 -1.94
N PRO A 104 12.30 1.28 -1.45
CA PRO A 104 11.13 1.64 -2.24
C PRO A 104 11.49 2.25 -3.60
N ASN A 105 10.90 1.72 -4.67
CA ASN A 105 11.08 2.23 -6.03
C ASN A 105 10.05 3.32 -6.31
N TYR A 106 10.28 4.51 -5.75
CA TYR A 106 9.36 5.66 -5.86
C TYR A 106 9.03 6.04 -7.30
N LYS A 107 9.96 5.83 -8.24
CA LYS A 107 9.71 6.03 -9.66
C LYS A 107 8.55 5.16 -10.14
N ASN A 108 8.56 3.87 -9.84
CA ASN A 108 7.49 2.95 -10.26
C ASN A 108 6.21 3.20 -9.47
N ILE A 109 6.32 3.40 -8.15
CA ILE A 109 5.19 3.67 -7.25
C ILE A 109 4.39 4.90 -7.72
N ASN A 110 5.06 5.97 -8.15
CA ASN A 110 4.41 7.18 -8.66
C ASN A 110 3.91 7.00 -10.11
N SER A 111 4.70 6.33 -10.96
CA SER A 111 4.42 6.29 -12.40
C SER A 111 3.29 5.33 -12.80
N TYR A 112 2.97 4.31 -12.01
CA TYR A 112 2.05 3.24 -12.39
C TYR A 112 0.89 3.11 -11.40
N ALA A 113 -0.33 2.94 -11.92
CA ALA A 113 -1.56 2.96 -11.14
C ALA A 113 -1.58 1.84 -10.07
N VAL A 114 -1.40 0.58 -10.51
CA VAL A 114 -1.40 -0.58 -9.60
C VAL A 114 -0.28 -0.48 -8.57
N ASN A 115 0.92 -0.07 -9.00
CA ASN A 115 2.07 0.10 -8.11
C ASN A 115 1.77 1.11 -6.98
N GLY A 116 1.11 2.22 -7.31
CA GLY A 116 0.66 3.20 -6.34
C GLY A 116 -0.40 2.66 -5.37
N ALA A 117 -1.41 1.97 -5.89
CA ALA A 117 -2.45 1.36 -5.06
C ALA A 117 -1.90 0.29 -4.09
N VAL A 118 -0.96 -0.54 -4.56
CA VAL A 118 -0.29 -1.56 -3.73
C VAL A 118 0.63 -0.92 -2.69
N HIS A 119 1.25 0.23 -2.98
CA HIS A 119 2.01 1.00 -1.98
C HIS A 119 1.10 1.47 -0.84
N TYR A 120 -0.09 1.99 -1.16
CA TYR A 120 -1.06 2.37 -0.14
C TYR A 120 -1.57 1.17 0.65
N ALA A 121 -1.80 0.03 0.00
CA ALA A 121 -2.22 -1.19 0.70
C ALA A 121 -1.16 -1.64 1.72
N ASN A 122 0.12 -1.55 1.37
CA ASN A 122 1.21 -1.84 2.31
C ASN A 122 1.24 -0.90 3.52
N ALA A 123 0.89 0.38 3.35
CA ALA A 123 0.73 1.31 4.47
C ALA A 123 -0.30 0.81 5.49
N LEU A 124 -1.47 0.39 5.00
CA LEU A 124 -2.53 -0.16 5.85
C LEU A 124 -2.10 -1.48 6.50
N LEU A 125 -1.42 -2.38 5.79
CA LEU A 125 -0.93 -3.62 6.41
C LEU A 125 0.07 -3.37 7.56
N HIS A 126 0.84 -2.28 7.48
CA HIS A 126 1.85 -1.93 8.50
C HIS A 126 1.26 -1.24 9.72
N PHE A 127 0.27 -0.36 9.52
CA PHE A 127 -0.22 0.52 10.58
C PHE A 127 -1.65 0.27 11.02
N THR A 128 -2.31 -0.79 10.52
CA THR A 128 -3.68 -1.13 10.88
C THR A 128 -3.86 -2.62 11.19
N SER A 129 -5.02 -2.93 11.76
CA SER A 129 -5.48 -4.30 11.97
C SER A 129 -5.95 -5.00 10.70
N TYR A 130 -6.21 -4.28 9.60
CA TYR A 130 -6.67 -4.87 8.34
C TYR A 130 -5.62 -5.82 7.76
N THR A 131 -6.05 -7.02 7.41
CA THR A 131 -5.19 -8.08 6.88
C THR A 131 -5.36 -8.32 5.39
N ASP A 132 -6.47 -7.83 4.83
CA ASP A 132 -6.97 -8.12 3.49
C ASP A 132 -7.38 -6.83 2.81
N ILE A 133 -6.63 -6.45 1.78
CA ILE A 133 -6.80 -5.16 1.10
C ILE A 133 -6.91 -5.39 -0.40
N ILE A 134 -7.79 -4.63 -1.05
CA ILE A 134 -7.93 -4.63 -2.50
C ILE A 134 -7.28 -3.35 -3.06
N ALA A 135 -6.28 -3.53 -3.90
CA ALA A 135 -5.59 -2.45 -4.60
C ALA A 135 -6.05 -2.42 -6.05
N ILE A 136 -6.53 -1.27 -6.52
CA ILE A 136 -7.06 -1.10 -7.88
C ILE A 136 -6.28 0.00 -8.58
N GLY A 137 -5.63 -0.34 -9.68
CA GLY A 137 -5.08 0.63 -10.61
C GLY A 137 -5.98 0.76 -11.83
N VAL A 138 -6.32 1.98 -12.23
CA VAL A 138 -7.02 2.24 -13.48
C VAL A 138 -6.20 3.20 -14.34
N THR A 139 -6.07 2.88 -15.62
CA THR A 139 -5.48 3.79 -16.59
C THR A 139 -6.30 3.92 -17.86
N GLY A 140 -5.94 4.86 -18.72
CA GLY A 140 -6.45 4.89 -20.07
C GLY A 140 -5.79 5.92 -20.96
N TYR A 141 -6.27 5.98 -22.20
CA TYR A 141 -5.82 6.88 -23.24
C TYR A 141 -6.96 7.13 -24.22
N LYS A 142 -6.83 8.15 -25.08
CA LYS A 142 -7.72 8.32 -26.23
C LYS A 142 -7.12 7.62 -27.44
N ASP A 143 -7.91 6.78 -28.10
CA ASP A 143 -7.50 6.17 -29.37
C ASP A 143 -7.49 7.20 -30.53
N ASP A 144 -7.15 6.75 -31.73
CA ASP A 144 -7.06 7.62 -32.91
C ASP A 144 -8.42 8.24 -33.30
N LEU A 145 -9.53 7.72 -32.78
CA LEU A 145 -10.88 8.24 -32.95
C LEU A 145 -11.30 9.18 -31.81
N GLY A 146 -10.42 9.43 -30.84
CA GLY A 146 -10.70 10.25 -29.66
C GLY A 146 -11.53 9.54 -28.58
N LYS A 147 -11.81 8.23 -28.73
CA LYS A 147 -12.57 7.44 -27.76
C LYS A 147 -11.68 7.09 -26.58
N LEU A 148 -12.20 7.25 -25.37
CA LEU A 148 -11.52 6.83 -24.14
C LEU A 148 -11.47 5.30 -24.08
N VAL A 149 -10.26 4.76 -24.02
CA VAL A 149 -9.98 3.33 -23.78
C VAL A 149 -9.31 3.22 -22.42
N HIS A 150 -9.87 2.40 -21.54
CA HIS A 150 -9.37 2.19 -20.18
C HIS A 150 -8.86 0.76 -19.96
N SER A 151 -8.09 0.58 -18.89
CA SER A 151 -7.60 -0.71 -18.42
C SER A 151 -7.58 -0.71 -16.89
N ILE A 152 -7.92 -1.85 -16.30
CA ILE A 152 -8.08 -2.02 -14.85
C ILE A 152 -7.18 -3.17 -14.41
N GLY A 153 -6.40 -2.95 -13.35
CA GLY A 153 -5.64 -3.97 -12.65
C GLY A 153 -6.17 -4.07 -11.23
N VAL A 154 -6.65 -5.26 -10.85
CA VAL A 154 -7.25 -5.51 -9.54
C VAL A 154 -6.41 -6.52 -8.79
N TYR A 155 -5.82 -6.09 -7.68
CA TYR A 155 -4.83 -6.85 -6.93
C TYR A 155 -5.30 -7.05 -5.50
N TYR A 156 -5.08 -8.26 -4.99
CA TYR A 156 -5.24 -8.61 -3.59
C TYR A 156 -3.90 -8.47 -2.87
N VAL A 157 -3.88 -7.72 -1.78
CA VAL A 157 -2.70 -7.50 -0.95
C VAL A 157 -3.05 -7.93 0.47
N SER A 158 -2.29 -8.88 1.03
CA SER A 158 -2.60 -9.45 2.34
C SER A 158 -1.38 -9.66 3.22
N LYS A 159 -1.61 -9.76 4.54
CA LYS A 159 -0.55 -10.13 5.48
C LYS A 159 0.00 -11.54 5.20
N MET A 160 -0.86 -12.48 4.78
CA MET A 160 -0.44 -13.85 4.44
C MET A 160 0.51 -13.87 3.23
N ASN A 161 0.32 -12.96 2.28
CA ASN A 161 1.19 -12.81 1.11
C ASN A 161 2.38 -11.86 1.37
N PHE A 162 2.70 -11.55 2.64
CA PHE A 162 3.77 -10.63 3.04
C PHE A 162 3.69 -9.25 2.36
N GLY A 163 2.47 -8.79 2.04
CA GLY A 163 2.23 -7.52 1.35
C GLY A 163 2.53 -7.52 -0.16
N ALA A 164 2.79 -8.70 -0.75
CA ALA A 164 2.84 -8.85 -2.19
C ALA A 164 1.45 -8.70 -2.79
N GLY A 165 1.35 -7.94 -3.90
CA GLY A 165 0.11 -7.84 -4.66
C GLY A 165 -0.04 -9.01 -5.61
N GLN A 166 -1.13 -9.76 -5.47
CA GLN A 166 -1.53 -10.84 -6.36
C GLN A 166 -2.66 -10.36 -7.26
N GLU A 167 -2.51 -10.47 -8.59
CA GLU A 167 -3.58 -10.13 -9.52
C GLU A 167 -4.78 -11.07 -9.33
N ILE A 168 -5.99 -10.51 -9.27
CA ILE A 168 -7.22 -11.27 -9.04
C ILE A 168 -7.80 -11.78 -10.37
N ASP A 169 -8.01 -10.86 -11.31
CA ASP A 169 -8.47 -11.11 -12.69
C ASP A 169 -8.50 -9.80 -13.48
N THR A 170 -8.87 -9.92 -14.74
CA THR A 170 -9.22 -8.83 -15.65
C THR A 170 -10.67 -8.38 -15.46
N TYR A 171 -10.89 -7.06 -15.54
CA TYR A 171 -12.20 -6.45 -15.35
C TYR A 171 -12.42 -5.32 -16.34
N THR A 172 -13.68 -5.10 -16.73
CA THR A 172 -14.10 -4.00 -17.61
C THR A 172 -14.72 -2.83 -16.86
N ASP A 173 -15.22 -3.06 -15.64
CA ASP A 173 -15.74 -2.05 -14.71
C ASP A 173 -15.52 -2.52 -13.26
N LEU A 174 -15.95 -1.71 -12.28
CA LEU A 174 -15.84 -2.04 -10.85
C LEU A 174 -17.12 -2.68 -10.27
N SER A 175 -17.98 -3.28 -11.11
CA SER A 175 -19.29 -3.79 -10.67
C SER A 175 -19.19 -4.95 -9.68
N PHE A 176 -18.03 -5.59 -9.57
CA PHE A 176 -17.72 -6.59 -8.55
C PHE A 176 -17.69 -6.00 -7.12
N LEU A 177 -17.57 -4.67 -6.98
CA LEU A 177 -17.67 -3.97 -5.69
C LEU A 177 -19.12 -3.70 -5.25
N LYS A 178 -20.12 -3.90 -6.13
CA LYS A 178 -21.53 -3.77 -5.76
C LYS A 178 -21.87 -4.75 -4.64
N GLU A 179 -22.71 -4.32 -3.70
CA GLU A 179 -23.18 -5.14 -2.57
C GLU A 179 -23.59 -6.56 -3.02
N LYS A 180 -24.46 -6.67 -4.05
CA LYS A 180 -24.93 -7.95 -4.59
C LYS A 180 -23.86 -8.87 -5.20
N ASN A 181 -22.69 -8.32 -5.55
CA ASN A 181 -21.60 -9.04 -6.20
C ASN A 181 -20.39 -9.25 -5.27
N PHE A 182 -20.28 -8.45 -4.20
CA PHE A 182 -19.07 -8.35 -3.39
C PHE A 182 -18.73 -9.65 -2.69
N ASP A 183 -19.71 -10.37 -2.15
CA ASP A 183 -19.47 -11.69 -1.54
C ASP A 183 -18.86 -12.70 -2.50
N LYS A 184 -19.36 -12.74 -3.74
CA LYS A 184 -18.84 -13.63 -4.78
C LYS A 184 -17.42 -13.22 -5.17
N PHE A 185 -17.15 -11.92 -5.23
CA PHE A 185 -15.82 -11.40 -5.45
C PHE A 185 -14.85 -11.81 -4.33
N ILE A 186 -15.23 -11.65 -3.07
CA ILE A 186 -14.40 -12.03 -1.92
C ILE A 186 -14.18 -13.55 -1.86
N GLN A 187 -15.17 -14.37 -2.19
CA GLN A 187 -14.98 -15.82 -2.30
C GLN A 187 -13.92 -16.17 -3.35
N LYS A 188 -13.94 -15.50 -4.50
CA LYS A 188 -12.90 -15.66 -5.52
C LYS A 188 -11.53 -15.25 -4.99
N VAL A 189 -11.43 -14.10 -4.31
CA VAL A 189 -10.19 -13.61 -3.71
C VAL A 189 -9.61 -14.62 -2.71
N LYS A 190 -10.44 -15.18 -1.83
CA LYS A 190 -10.00 -16.18 -0.83
C LYS A 190 -9.56 -17.51 -1.43
N ASN A 191 -10.02 -17.84 -2.63
CA ASN A 191 -9.60 -19.03 -3.35
C ASN A 191 -8.28 -18.81 -4.13
N LEU A 192 -7.83 -17.56 -4.24
CA LEU A 192 -6.48 -17.29 -4.73
C LEU A 192 -5.51 -17.68 -3.62
N SER A 193 -4.64 -18.64 -3.92
CA SER A 193 -3.51 -18.98 -3.08
C SER A 193 -2.24 -18.79 -3.90
N LEU A 194 -1.22 -18.24 -3.26
CA LEU A 194 0.14 -18.36 -3.76
C LEU A 194 0.59 -19.80 -3.51
N SER A 195 1.37 -20.35 -4.44
CA SER A 195 2.02 -21.65 -4.21
C SER A 195 2.97 -21.58 -3.02
N GLN A 196 3.26 -22.72 -2.40
CA GLN A 196 4.21 -22.78 -1.28
C GLN A 196 5.58 -22.25 -1.69
N GLU A 197 6.02 -22.53 -2.92
CA GLU A 197 7.28 -22.02 -3.47
C GLU A 197 7.29 -20.49 -3.59
N GLU A 198 6.19 -19.88 -4.03
CA GLU A 198 6.05 -18.42 -4.10
C GLU A 198 6.06 -17.81 -2.69
N LEU A 199 5.34 -18.42 -1.75
CA LEU A 199 5.33 -17.98 -0.35
C LEU A 199 6.71 -18.07 0.29
N ASP A 200 7.47 -19.14 0.03
CA ASP A 200 8.82 -19.30 0.57
C ASP A 200 9.78 -18.28 -0.05
N ARG A 201 9.69 -18.02 -1.37
CA ARG A 201 10.46 -16.94 -2.02
C ARG A 201 10.12 -15.56 -1.45
N LEU A 202 8.84 -15.28 -1.19
CA LEU A 202 8.41 -14.04 -0.57
C LEU A 202 8.89 -13.93 0.88
N ARG A 203 8.86 -15.03 1.64
CA ARG A 203 9.37 -15.09 3.01
C ARG A 203 10.87 -14.82 3.04
N GLU A 204 11.67 -15.52 2.22
CA GLU A 204 13.12 -15.28 2.12
C GLU A 204 13.43 -13.84 1.73
N LYS A 205 12.67 -13.30 0.77
CA LYS A 205 12.79 -11.89 0.38
C LYS A 205 12.54 -11.01 1.60
N ARG A 206 11.44 -11.24 2.33
CA ARG A 206 11.03 -10.48 3.52
C ARG A 206 12.08 -10.54 4.64
N GLU A 207 12.64 -11.70 4.91
CA GLU A 207 13.70 -11.90 5.91
C GLU A 207 14.97 -11.11 5.54
N LYS A 208 15.35 -11.08 4.26
CA LYS A 208 16.46 -10.24 3.80
C LYS A 208 16.18 -8.75 4.04
N GLU A 209 14.93 -8.29 3.86
CA GLU A 209 14.55 -6.89 4.12
C GLU A 209 14.65 -6.53 5.59
N ILE A 210 14.22 -7.44 6.47
CA ILE A 210 14.32 -7.29 7.92
C ILE A 210 15.78 -7.16 8.30
N ASN A 211 16.64 -8.05 7.80
CA ASN A 211 18.08 -8.01 8.07
C ASN A 211 18.72 -6.70 7.62
N VAL A 212 18.42 -6.21 6.41
CA VAL A 212 18.93 -4.91 5.93
C VAL A 212 18.45 -3.77 6.83
N SER A 213 17.19 -3.77 7.24
CA SER A 213 16.62 -2.74 8.11
C SER A 213 17.24 -2.74 9.50
N LEU A 214 17.46 -3.92 10.08
CA LEU A 214 18.11 -4.09 11.38
C LEU A 214 19.56 -3.63 11.35
N VAL A 215 20.31 -3.97 10.30
CA VAL A 215 21.69 -3.49 10.12
C VAL A 215 21.73 -1.97 9.99
N LYS A 216 20.79 -1.38 9.23
CA LYS A 216 20.69 0.08 9.09
C LYS A 216 20.38 0.76 10.43
N LEU A 217 19.41 0.23 11.18
CA LEU A 217 19.05 0.75 12.51
C LEU A 217 20.22 0.67 13.48
N ASN A 218 20.91 -0.48 13.55
CA ASN A 218 22.07 -0.64 14.42
C ASN A 218 23.20 0.34 14.07
N ASN A 219 23.46 0.56 12.78
CA ASN A 219 24.44 1.52 12.30
C ASN A 219 24.06 2.97 12.59
N ASP A 220 22.76 3.30 12.57
CA ASP A 220 22.25 4.63 12.86
C ASP A 220 22.41 4.95 14.35
N ILE A 221 22.01 4.03 15.23
CA ILE A 221 22.21 4.12 16.68
C ILE A 221 23.71 4.27 16.98
N TYR A 222 24.57 3.48 16.33
CA TYR A 222 26.02 3.57 16.54
C TYR A 222 26.61 4.95 16.21
N LYS A 223 26.07 5.63 15.19
CA LYS A 223 26.61 6.92 14.71
C LYS A 223 26.05 8.12 15.46
N ASN A 224 24.77 8.06 15.84
CA ASN A 224 24.03 9.23 16.33
C ASN A 224 23.82 9.20 17.84
N GLU A 225 23.78 8.01 18.47
CA GLU A 225 23.56 7.88 19.91
C GLU A 225 24.89 7.76 20.66
N ASN A 226 25.09 8.65 21.63
CA ASN A 226 26.28 8.67 22.48
C ASN A 226 25.98 8.06 23.86
N GLY A 227 26.99 7.49 24.51
CA GLY A 227 26.85 6.96 25.87
C GLY A 227 26.27 5.55 25.98
N LEU A 228 25.98 4.88 24.86
CA LEU A 228 25.54 3.49 24.83
C LEU A 228 26.72 2.53 24.59
N SER A 229 26.84 1.49 25.40
CA SER A 229 27.77 0.38 25.11
C SER A 229 27.24 -0.50 23.96
N GLU A 230 28.07 -1.44 23.46
CA GLU A 230 27.61 -2.41 22.46
C GLU A 230 26.42 -3.25 22.93
N SER A 231 26.38 -3.66 24.20
CA SER A 231 25.26 -4.42 24.75
C SER A 231 23.99 -3.57 24.84
N ASP A 232 24.11 -2.32 25.26
CA ASP A 232 22.95 -1.44 25.45
C ASP A 232 22.23 -1.16 24.13
N ARG A 233 22.99 -1.05 23.03
CA ARG A 233 22.41 -0.90 21.69
C ARG A 233 21.58 -2.10 21.27
N VAL A 234 22.03 -3.33 21.57
CA VAL A 234 21.27 -4.54 21.27
C VAL A 234 19.96 -4.56 22.06
N TYR A 235 20.00 -4.19 23.34
CA TYR A 235 18.79 -4.08 24.16
C TYR A 235 17.84 -3.00 23.66
N LEU A 236 18.35 -1.83 23.25
CA LEU A 236 17.55 -0.75 22.71
C LEU A 236 16.80 -1.20 21.45
N VAL A 237 17.49 -1.83 20.49
CA VAL A 237 16.87 -2.35 19.26
C VAL A 237 15.81 -3.40 19.60
N ALA A 238 16.12 -4.36 20.48
CA ALA A 238 15.17 -5.39 20.88
C ALA A 238 13.94 -4.80 21.58
N ALA A 239 14.15 -3.86 22.50
CA ALA A 239 13.08 -3.17 23.22
C ALA A 239 12.18 -2.37 22.26
N THR A 240 12.75 -1.65 21.29
CA THR A 240 11.97 -0.92 20.27
C THR A 240 11.12 -1.87 19.43
N ILE A 241 11.65 -3.03 19.03
CA ILE A 241 10.89 -4.03 18.27
C ILE A 241 9.74 -4.59 19.11
N ILE A 242 9.99 -4.96 20.37
CA ILE A 242 8.96 -5.49 21.27
C ILE A 242 7.89 -4.43 21.55
N ALA A 243 8.29 -3.19 21.80
CA ALA A 243 7.41 -2.06 22.02
C ALA A 243 6.51 -1.79 20.79
N THR A 244 7.05 -1.88 19.57
CA THR A 244 6.31 -1.59 18.33
C THR A 244 5.47 -2.76 17.82
N LEU A 245 5.82 -4.01 18.14
CA LEU A 245 5.02 -5.19 17.79
C LEU A 245 3.97 -5.54 18.85
N GLY A 246 4.20 -5.10 20.10
CA GLY A 246 3.45 -5.57 21.25
C GLY A 246 3.77 -7.03 21.59
N ALA A 247 3.13 -7.53 22.64
CA ALA A 247 3.20 -8.93 23.06
C ALA A 247 1.84 -9.37 23.62
N THR A 248 1.67 -10.66 23.92
CA THR A 248 0.43 -11.14 24.56
C THR A 248 0.20 -10.38 25.88
N GLY A 249 -0.87 -9.59 25.94
CA GLY A 249 -1.20 -8.74 27.10
C GLY A 249 -0.55 -7.35 27.11
N VAL A 250 0.28 -7.00 26.12
CA VAL A 250 0.94 -5.70 26.00
C VAL A 250 0.63 -5.10 24.63
N LYS A 251 -0.14 -4.00 24.62
CA LYS A 251 -0.46 -3.26 23.40
C LYS A 251 0.83 -2.63 22.84
N PRO A 252 1.03 -2.62 21.51
CA PRO A 252 2.10 -1.85 20.89
C PRO A 252 2.07 -0.37 21.30
N LEU A 253 3.25 0.23 21.52
CA LEU A 253 3.41 1.66 21.74
C LEU A 253 3.33 2.42 20.42
N ASP A 254 2.47 3.44 20.39
CA ASP A 254 2.39 4.45 19.34
C ASP A 254 3.49 5.50 19.52
N LYS A 255 3.90 6.16 18.45
CA LYS A 255 4.86 7.27 18.53
C LYS A 255 4.37 8.39 19.47
N SER A 256 3.06 8.63 19.53
CA SER A 256 2.50 9.62 20.46
C SER A 256 2.59 9.21 21.93
N GLU A 257 2.82 7.92 22.21
CA GLU A 257 2.98 7.37 23.56
C GLU A 257 4.47 7.40 24.02
N LEU A 258 5.42 7.68 23.10
CA LEU A 258 6.84 7.86 23.42
C LEU A 258 7.10 9.29 23.91
N THR A 259 6.62 9.61 25.10
CA THR A 259 6.86 10.92 25.74
C THR A 259 8.22 10.96 26.41
N SER A 260 8.93 12.09 26.31
CA SER A 260 10.16 12.34 27.07
C SER A 260 10.12 13.74 27.69
N SER A 261 10.89 13.95 28.75
CA SER A 261 11.07 15.25 29.42
C SER A 261 12.56 15.53 29.55
N GLU A 262 12.95 16.78 29.30
CA GLU A 262 14.31 17.28 29.56
C GLU A 262 14.47 17.83 30.99
N GLU A 263 13.42 17.77 31.82
CA GLU A 263 13.46 18.25 33.20
C GLU A 263 14.39 17.37 34.06
N GLU A 264 15.26 18.03 34.82
CA GLU A 264 16.15 17.37 35.78
C GLU A 264 15.31 16.63 36.83
N ASN A 265 15.52 15.30 36.93
CA ASN A 265 14.79 14.35 37.80
C ASN A 265 13.41 13.89 37.31
N TYR A 266 13.06 14.08 36.04
CA TYR A 266 11.91 13.39 35.47
C TYR A 266 12.24 11.91 35.20
N THR A 267 11.37 11.02 35.64
CA THR A 267 11.37 9.59 35.27
C THR A 267 10.02 9.25 34.70
N ASP A 268 10.01 8.55 33.57
CA ASP A 268 8.81 8.04 32.89
C ASP A 268 8.14 6.87 33.63
#